data_AF-A0A9E5S6X4-F1
#
_entry.id   AF-A0A9E5S6X4-F1
#
_cell.length_a   1.000
_cell.length_b   1.000
_cell.length_c   1.000
_cell.angle_alpha   90.00
_cell.angle_beta   90.00
_cell.angle_gamma   90.00
#
_symmetry.space_group_name_H-M   'P 1'
#
loop_
_entity.id
_entity.type
_entity.pdbx_description
1 polymer ?
#
loop_
_entity_poly.entity_id
_entity_poly.type
_entity_poly.pdbx_seq_one_letter_code
_entity_poly.pdbx_strand_id
1 'polypeptide(L)' 'MNVLDAIRGRRSIRKYSSRPVEDQKLDTVLEAGRLSPSAGNRQSWKFVVVRDPEIIKRLSEEASGGQTFIGEA' A
#
# COMPACT_ATOMS: atom_id res chain seq x y z
N MET A 1 19.14 9.63 -1.28
CA MET A 1 18.06 10.18 -0.43
C MET A 1 18.15 9.48 0.92
N ASN A 2 18.14 10.21 2.03
CA ASN A 2 18.11 9.61 3.37
C ASN A 2 16.66 9.55 3.92
N VAL A 3 16.48 9.02 5.13
CA VAL A 3 15.16 8.88 5.78
C VAL A 3 14.47 10.24 5.96
N LEU A 4 15.20 11.27 6.40
CA LEU A 4 14.61 12.60 6.64
C LEU A 4 14.16 13.27 5.34
N ASP A 5 14.93 13.09 4.26
CA ASP A 5 14.55 13.59 2.94
C ASP A 5 13.26 12.90 2.46
N ALA A 6 13.17 11.58 2.60
CA ALA A 6 12.01 10.80 2.19
C ALA A 6 10.73 11.21 2.94
N ILE A 7 10.85 11.47 4.25
CA ILE A 7 9.74 11.94 5.08
C ILE A 7 9.27 13.33 4.63
N ARG A 8 10.20 14.27 4.41
CA ARG A 8 9.87 15.64 3.99
C ARG A 8 9.24 15.69 2.59
N GLY A 9 9.72 14.86 1.68
CA GLY A 9 9.23 14.80 0.29
C GLY A 9 7.92 14.03 0.10
N ARG A 10 7.41 13.34 1.13
CA ARG A 10 6.24 12.47 1.03
C ARG A 10 4.97 13.28 0.71
N ARG A 11 4.23 12.82 -0.31
CA ARG A 11 2.91 13.33 -0.70
C ARG A 11 1.99 12.16 -1.04
N SER A 12 0.68 12.35 -0.87
CA SER A 12 -0.31 11.34 -1.27
C SER A 12 -0.51 11.38 -2.78
N ILE A 13 -0.26 10.26 -3.45
CA ILE A 13 -0.45 10.13 -4.89
C ILE A 13 -1.85 9.55 -5.16
N ARG A 14 -2.51 10.05 -6.21
CA ARG A 14 -3.87 9.63 -6.62
C ARG A 14 -4.00 9.50 -8.14
N LYS A 15 -2.88 9.25 -8.81
CA LYS A 15 -2.80 9.01 -10.25
C LYS A 15 -1.63 8.09 -10.49
N TYR A 16 -1.90 6.92 -11.04
CA TYR A 16 -0.93 5.83 -11.17
C TYR A 16 -0.77 5.43 -12.63
N SER A 17 0.36 4.80 -12.93
CA SER A 17 0.57 4.12 -14.21
C SER A 17 0.03 2.70 -14.12
N SER A 18 -0.36 2.10 -15.24
CA SER A 18 -0.74 0.68 -15.34
C SER A 18 0.40 -0.32 -15.14
N ARG A 19 1.59 0.14 -14.73
CA ARG A 19 2.74 -0.73 -14.49
C ARG A 19 2.55 -1.47 -13.16
N PRO A 20 2.59 -2.81 -13.15
CA PRO A 20 2.49 -3.57 -11.91
C PRO A 20 3.68 -3.30 -10.98
N VAL A 21 3.45 -3.38 -9.68
CA VAL A 21 4.52 -3.34 -8.67
C VAL A 21 5.24 -4.68 -8.66
N GLU A 22 6.56 -4.65 -8.76
CA GLU A 22 7.40 -5.85 -8.71
C GLU A 22 7.37 -6.49 -7.31
N ASP A 23 7.30 -7.82 -7.25
CA ASP A 23 7.17 -8.58 -5.99
C ASP A 23 8.23 -8.20 -4.96
N GLN A 24 9.49 -8.08 -5.37
CA GLN A 24 10.60 -7.70 -4.47
C GLN A 24 10.37 -6.33 -3.79
N LYS A 25 9.78 -5.36 -4.50
CA LYS A 25 9.48 -4.04 -3.91
C LYS A 25 8.34 -4.15 -2.92
N LEU A 26 7.31 -4.94 -3.25
CA LEU A 26 6.20 -5.20 -2.35
C LEU A 26 6.68 -5.87 -1.06
N ASP A 27 7.49 -6.93 -1.18
CA ASP A 27 8.07 -7.66 -0.04
C ASP A 27 8.89 -6.74 0.86
N THR A 28 9.69 -5.85 0.27
CA THR A 28 10.47 -4.86 1.02
C THR A 28 9.58 -3.96 1.89
N VAL A 29 8.45 -3.49 1.35
CA VAL A 29 7.50 -2.62 2.09
C VAL A 29 6.77 -3.41 3.17
N LEU A 30 6.33 -4.64 2.86
CA LEU A 30 5.67 -5.52 3.82
C LEU A 30 6.59 -5.88 4.98
N GLU A 31 7.86 -6.16 4.71
CA GLU A 31 8.86 -6.47 5.72
C GLU A 31 9.15 -5.26 6.63
N ALA A 32 9.29 -4.07 6.05
CA ALA A 32 9.42 -2.84 6.83
C ALA A 32 8.21 -2.62 7.76
N GLY A 33 7.00 -2.90 7.28
CA GLY A 33 5.78 -2.88 8.08
C GLY A 33 5.78 -3.92 9.20
N ARG A 34 6.20 -5.15 8.91
CA ARG A 34 6.31 -6.26 9.89
C ARG A 34 7.30 -5.94 11.01
N LEU A 35 8.42 -5.30 10.68
CA LEU A 35 9.47 -4.91 11.62
C LEU A 35 9.10 -3.68 12.47
N SER A 36 7.98 -3.01 12.20
CA SER A 36 7.52 -1.88 13.00
C SER A 36 7.20 -2.28 14.44
N PRO A 37 7.42 -1.37 15.42
CA PRO A 37 7.19 -1.69 16.83
C PRO A 37 5.74 -2.07 17.08
N SER A 38 5.53 -3.07 17.95
CA SER A 38 4.19 -3.48 18.39
C SER A 38 4.16 -3.63 19.90
N ALA A 39 3.04 -3.23 20.52
CA ALA A 39 2.88 -3.27 21.97
C ALA A 39 3.01 -4.72 22.48
N GLY A 40 4.01 -4.97 23.33
CA GLY A 40 4.30 -6.30 23.86
C GLY A 40 4.70 -7.32 22.78
N ASN A 41 5.26 -6.88 21.65
CA ASN A 41 5.62 -7.71 20.50
C ASN A 41 4.46 -8.56 19.93
N ARG A 42 3.22 -8.11 20.10
CA ARG A 42 2.03 -8.85 19.64
C ARG A 42 1.95 -9.01 18.13
N GLN A 43 2.64 -8.17 17.36
CA GLN A 43 2.64 -8.21 15.89
C GLN A 43 1.22 -8.29 15.32
N SER A 44 0.31 -7.44 15.84
CA SER A 44 -1.13 -7.48 15.52
C SER A 44 -1.46 -6.98 14.11
N TRP A 45 -0.44 -6.71 13.29
CA TRP A 45 -0.60 -6.29 11.90
C TRP A 45 -1.10 -7.45 11.04
N LYS A 46 -2.04 -7.16 10.14
CA LYS A 46 -2.46 -8.05 9.06
C LYS A 46 -2.40 -7.27 7.77
N PHE A 47 -1.59 -7.75 6.82
CA PHE A 47 -1.48 -7.16 5.50
C PHE A 47 -2.14 -8.12 4.50
N VAL A 48 -3.04 -7.59 3.67
CA VAL A 48 -3.70 -8.35 2.60
C VAL A 48 -3.34 -7.68 1.29
N VAL A 49 -2.68 -8.43 0.41
CA VAL A 49 -2.34 -7.97 -0.94
C VAL A 49 -3.46 -8.42 -1.86
N VAL A 50 -4.12 -7.46 -2.51
CA VAL A 50 -5.18 -7.73 -3.48
C VAL A 50 -4.63 -7.44 -4.88
N ARG A 51 -4.71 -8.43 -5.77
CA ARG A 51 -4.32 -8.30 -7.19
C ARG A 51 -5.45 -8.64 -8.15
N ASP A 52 -6.55 -9.18 -7.63
CA ASP A 52 -7.71 -9.54 -8.43
C ASP A 52 -8.43 -8.26 -8.89
N PRO A 53 -8.57 -8.04 -10.21
CA PRO A 53 -9.12 -6.79 -10.74
C PRO A 53 -10.60 -6.60 -10.39
N GLU A 54 -11.38 -7.67 -10.24
CA GLU A 54 -12.79 -7.59 -9.84
C GLU A 54 -12.91 -7.19 -8.36
N ILE A 55 -12.07 -7.76 -7.49
CA ILE A 55 -12.03 -7.33 -6.08
C ILE A 55 -11.59 -5.87 -5.97
N ILE A 56 -10.55 -5.46 -6.70
CA ILE A 56 -10.06 -4.07 -6.70
C ILE A 56 -11.14 -3.10 -7.18
N LYS A 57 -11.86 -3.44 -8.26
CA LYS A 57 -12.97 -2.63 -8.76
C LYS A 57 -14.05 -2.44 -7.69
N ARG A 58 -14.47 -3.53 -7.05
CA ARG A 58 -15.44 -3.47 -5.96
C ARG A 58 -14.95 -2.66 -4.76
N LEU A 59 -13.67 -2.77 -4.39
CA LEU A 59 -13.07 -1.94 -3.33
C LEU A 59 -13.15 -0.44 -3.66
N SER A 60 -12.86 -0.07 -4.90
CA SER A 60 -12.95 1.32 -5.37
C SER A 60 -14.39 1.84 -5.35
N GLU A 61 -15.34 1.07 -5.89
CA GLU A 61 -16.74 1.48 -6.07
C GLU A 61 -17.56 1.41 -4.77
N GLU A 62 -17.44 0.32 -4.01
CA GLU A 62 -18.31 0.01 -2.87
C GLU A 62 -17.70 0.43 -1.52
N ALA A 63 -16.40 0.16 -1.30
CA ALA A 63 -15.78 0.26 0.02
C ALA A 63 -15.05 1.59 0.26
N SER A 64 -14.73 2.33 -0.81
CA SER A 64 -13.84 3.49 -0.74
C SER A 64 -14.52 4.81 -1.10
N GLY A 65 -15.85 4.85 -1.16
CA GLY A 65 -16.61 6.05 -1.52
C GLY A 65 -16.38 6.51 -2.97
N GLY A 66 -16.13 5.57 -3.89
CA GLY A 66 -15.90 5.88 -5.31
C GLY A 66 -14.51 6.44 -5.64
N GLN A 67 -13.49 6.19 -4.81
CA GLN A 67 -12.13 6.68 -5.04
C GLN A 67 -11.43 5.90 -6.17
N THR A 68 -11.54 6.43 -7.40
CA THR A 68 -11.08 5.77 -8.63
C THR A 68 -9.60 5.39 -8.64
N PHE A 69 -8.75 6.17 -7.96
CA PHE A 69 -7.30 5.91 -7.91
C PHE A 69 -6.94 4.59 -7.21
N ILE A 70 -7.89 3.94 -6.51
CA ILE A 70 -7.71 2.59 -5.95
C ILE A 70 -7.82 1.53 -7.05
N GLY A 71 -8.67 1.75 -8.04
CA GLY A 71 -8.76 0.89 -9.23
C GLY A 71 -7.64 1.11 -10.24
N GLU A 72 -6.96 2.25 -10.18
CA GLU A 72 -5.83 2.60 -11.06
C GLU A 72 -4.47 2.14 -10.52
N ALA A 73 -4.38 1.85 -9.21
CA ALA A 73 -3.13 1.60 -8.48
C ALA A 73 -2.61 0.17 -8.63
#